data_AF-A0A8T5N6X1-F1
#
_entry.id   AF-A0A8T5N6X1-F1
#
_cell.length_a   1.000
_cell.length_b   1.000
_cell.length_c   1.000
_cell.angle_alpha   90.00
_cell.angle_beta   90.00
_cell.angle_gamma   90.00
#
_symmetry.space_group_name_H-M   'P 1'
#
loop_
_entity.id
_entity.type
_entity.pdbx_description
1 polymer ?
#
loop_
_entity_poly.entity_id
_entity_poly.type
_entity_poly.pdbx_seq_one_letter_code
_entity_poly.pdbx_strand_id
1 'polypeptide(L)'
;MKRDVIGILTANVRLYYDLSKFLRTGNLKFKILDFNSAIPNDIGVILTSPEELDAVNFEPKIAVEDLEIGIRKARQAMNGLGEELVLVIGVDPGPEPGIAALSNGLVIETRQAQNPEHAADIIFGILNGYSFSQSILRIGNGSPEYRDRILELVSGNFNYVEIVDETGTSKVGEGHVDAAVRIASTGEGFVE
;
A
#
# COMPACT_ATOMS: atom_id res chain seq x y z
N MET A 1 19.43 -16.45 4.27
CA MET A 1 19.08 -15.85 5.58
C MET A 1 17.90 -14.92 5.32
N LYS A 2 16.82 -14.96 6.12
CA LYS A 2 15.65 -14.11 5.88
C LYS A 2 16.02 -12.67 6.25
N ARG A 3 15.88 -11.73 5.32
CA ARG A 3 16.05 -10.30 5.56
C ARG A 3 14.71 -9.73 6.02
N ASP A 4 14.38 -9.87 7.30
CA ASP A 4 13.08 -9.50 7.90
C ASP A 4 13.14 -8.34 8.92
N VAL A 5 14.29 -7.64 9.00
CA VAL A 5 14.52 -6.52 9.92
C VAL A 5 14.64 -5.19 9.18
N ILE A 6 13.96 -4.15 9.67
CA ILE A 6 14.09 -2.77 9.18
C ILE A 6 15.28 -2.09 9.86
N GLY A 7 16.16 -1.46 9.09
CA GLY A 7 17.23 -0.60 9.62
C GLY A 7 16.75 0.85 9.74
N ILE A 8 16.98 1.50 10.88
CA ILE A 8 16.93 2.95 10.99
C ILE A 8 18.36 3.46 10.95
N LEU A 9 18.70 4.26 9.93
CA LEU A 9 20.02 4.87 9.79
C LEU A 9 19.82 6.36 9.55
N THR A 10 19.95 7.17 10.60
CA THR A 10 19.76 8.63 10.51
C THR A 10 20.48 9.32 11.66
N ALA A 11 21.08 10.49 11.39
CA ALA A 11 21.58 11.39 12.43
C ALA A 11 20.50 12.38 12.89
N ASN A 12 19.36 12.45 12.20
CA ASN A 12 18.20 13.23 12.61
C ASN A 12 17.51 12.58 13.82
N VAL A 13 17.78 13.15 15.00
CA VAL A 13 17.27 12.67 16.28
C VAL A 13 15.74 12.59 16.31
N ARG A 14 15.03 13.53 15.69
CA ARG A 14 13.57 13.55 15.68
C ARG A 14 13.02 12.39 14.85
N LEU A 15 13.53 12.21 13.63
CA LEU A 15 13.12 11.11 12.75
C LEU A 15 13.40 9.75 13.39
N TYR A 16 14.56 9.61 14.04
CA TYR A 16 14.92 8.43 14.82
C TYR A 16 13.85 8.08 15.87
N TYR A 17 13.45 9.06 16.71
CA TYR A 17 12.46 8.82 17.76
C TYR A 17 11.09 8.49 17.20
N ASP A 18 10.67 9.22 16.16
CA ASP A 18 9.38 9.05 15.52
C ASP A 18 9.26 7.66 14.86
N LEU A 19 10.25 7.25 14.07
CA LEU A 19 10.32 5.91 13.48
C LEU A 19 10.39 4.81 14.53
N SER A 20 11.24 4.97 15.56
CA SER A 20 11.37 3.98 16.63
C SER A 20 10.05 3.77 17.37
N LYS A 21 9.30 4.84 17.63
CA LYS A 21 7.98 4.75 18.27
C LYS A 21 6.97 4.08 17.35
N PHE A 22 6.91 4.50 16.09
CA PHE A 22 5.95 3.99 15.11
C PHE A 22 6.14 2.50 14.84
N LEU A 23 7.39 2.07 14.60
CA LEU A 23 7.74 0.67 14.34
C LEU A 23 7.42 -0.24 15.54
N ARG A 24 7.65 0.23 16.78
CA ARG A 24 7.26 -0.50 18.00
C ARG A 24 5.75 -0.69 18.08
N THR A 25 4.98 0.37 17.86
CA THR A 25 3.50 0.31 17.86
C THR A 25 2.99 -0.65 16.78
N GLY A 26 3.63 -0.67 15.61
CA GLY A 26 3.31 -1.58 14.51
C GLY A 26 3.83 -3.01 14.64
N ASN A 27 4.45 -3.37 15.78
CA ASN A 27 5.07 -4.67 16.06
C ASN A 27 6.05 -5.15 14.97
N LEU A 28 6.79 -4.21 14.37
CA LEU A 28 7.79 -4.48 13.33
C LEU A 28 9.18 -4.69 13.96
N LYS A 29 9.93 -5.67 13.44
CA LYS A 29 11.33 -5.88 13.82
C LYS A 29 12.19 -4.80 13.21
N PHE A 30 12.99 -4.12 14.05
CA PHE A 30 13.91 -3.10 13.56
C PHE A 30 15.21 -3.06 14.37
N LYS A 31 16.25 -2.47 13.77
CA LYS A 31 17.54 -2.17 14.40
C LYS A 31 17.94 -0.75 14.10
N ILE A 32 18.63 -0.14 15.05
CA ILE A 32 19.26 1.18 14.89
C ILE A 32 20.66 0.92 14.36
N LEU A 33 21.03 1.64 13.30
CA LEU A 33 22.30 1.50 12.61
C LEU A 33 23.13 2.78 12.77
N ASP A 34 24.43 2.66 12.52
CA ASP A 34 25.39 3.76 12.54
C ASP A 34 26.10 3.83 11.18
N PHE A 35 26.33 5.04 10.65
CA PHE A 35 26.93 5.25 9.32
C PHE A 35 28.36 4.69 9.22
N ASN A 36 29.06 4.54 10.34
CA ASN A 36 30.43 4.05 10.39
C ASN A 36 30.52 2.55 10.72
N SER A 37 29.39 1.87 10.84
CA SER A 37 29.32 0.45 11.19
C SER A 37 28.85 -0.39 10.01
N ALA A 38 29.34 -1.63 9.93
CA ALA A 38 28.87 -2.59 8.93
C ALA A 38 27.38 -2.90 9.14
N ILE A 39 26.63 -2.94 8.04
CA ILE A 39 25.19 -3.23 8.07
C ILE A 39 24.97 -4.74 8.30
N PRO A 40 24.19 -5.15 9.30
CA PRO A 40 23.89 -6.55 9.56
C PRO A 40 23.18 -7.24 8.38
N ASN A 41 23.50 -8.53 8.15
CA ASN A 41 22.96 -9.31 7.02
C ASN A 41 21.45 -9.60 7.09
N ASP A 42 20.81 -9.38 8.23
CA ASP A 42 19.36 -9.56 8.43
C ASP A 42 18.54 -8.29 8.11
N ILE A 43 19.20 -7.16 7.84
CA ILE A 43 18.54 -5.96 7.34
C ILE A 43 18.03 -6.21 5.93
N GLY A 44 16.74 -5.93 5.71
CA GLY A 44 16.12 -6.02 4.39
C GLY A 44 15.77 -4.68 3.76
N VAL A 45 15.69 -3.60 4.55
CA VAL A 45 15.45 -2.24 4.06
C VAL A 45 15.99 -1.23 5.07
N ILE A 46 16.46 -0.08 4.61
CA ILE A 46 16.87 1.03 5.48
C ILE A 46 15.93 2.23 5.32
N LEU A 47 15.51 2.79 6.45
CA LEU A 47 14.80 4.06 6.57
C LEU A 47 15.78 5.15 7.02
N THR A 48 15.78 6.27 6.32
CA THR A 48 16.67 7.43 6.54
C THR A 48 15.92 8.73 6.26
N SER A 49 16.51 9.88 6.60
CA SER A 49 15.95 11.17 6.16
C SER A 49 16.26 11.42 4.67
N PRO A 50 15.47 12.27 3.98
CA PRO A 50 15.74 12.65 2.59
C PRO A 50 17.15 13.23 2.38
N GLU A 51 17.62 14.05 3.32
CA GLU A 51 18.92 14.73 3.25
C GLU A 51 20.10 13.77 3.40
N GLU A 52 19.86 12.61 4.02
CA GLU A 52 20.87 11.59 4.32
C GLU A 52 20.85 10.43 3.33
N LEU A 53 19.88 10.39 2.40
CA LEU A 53 19.63 9.27 1.50
C LEU A 53 20.86 8.89 0.65
N ASP A 54 21.59 9.89 0.16
CA ASP A 54 22.78 9.68 -0.67
C ASP A 54 23.96 9.11 0.11
N ALA A 55 24.02 9.36 1.42
CA ALA A 55 25.09 8.83 2.29
C ALA A 55 24.86 7.36 2.68
N VAL A 56 23.66 6.82 2.47
CA VAL A 56 23.34 5.42 2.77
C VAL A 56 23.75 4.52 1.61
N ASN A 57 24.77 3.66 1.84
CA ASN A 57 25.22 2.67 0.86
C ASN A 57 24.55 1.29 1.09
N PHE A 58 23.25 1.21 0.84
CA PHE A 58 22.45 0.00 0.97
C PHE A 58 21.22 0.09 0.07
N GLU A 59 20.80 -1.04 -0.51
CA GLU A 59 19.52 -1.13 -1.22
C GLU A 59 18.71 -2.35 -0.73
N PRO A 60 17.39 -2.22 -0.55
CA PRO A 60 16.61 -1.00 -0.73
C PRO A 60 16.79 0.03 0.41
N LYS A 61 16.87 1.32 0.08
CA LYS A 61 16.81 2.45 1.03
C LYS A 61 15.64 3.39 0.72
N ILE A 62 15.06 3.98 1.76
CA ILE A 62 13.86 4.82 1.65
C ILE A 62 14.06 6.09 2.47
N ALA A 63 13.87 7.23 1.80
CA ALA A 63 13.73 8.53 2.45
C ALA A 63 12.34 8.64 3.09
N VAL A 64 12.31 9.01 4.37
CA VAL A 64 11.07 9.15 5.14
C VAL A 64 10.73 10.63 5.32
N GLU A 65 9.82 11.12 4.49
CA GLU A 65 9.17 12.43 4.66
C GLU A 65 7.91 12.33 5.53
N ASP A 66 7.15 11.26 5.32
CA ASP A 66 5.99 10.87 6.09
C ASP A 66 6.19 9.46 6.66
N LEU A 67 5.91 9.29 7.95
CA LEU A 67 6.16 8.03 8.67
C LEU A 67 5.31 6.88 8.12
N GLU A 68 4.02 7.13 7.87
CA GLU A 68 3.10 6.08 7.44
C GLU A 68 3.45 5.60 6.03
N ILE A 69 3.75 6.54 5.13
CA ILE A 69 4.22 6.26 3.77
C ILE A 69 5.56 5.50 3.82
N GLY A 70 6.52 5.98 4.62
CA GLY A 70 7.84 5.35 4.75
C GLY A 70 7.75 3.90 5.23
N ILE A 71 6.89 3.61 6.22
CA ILE A 71 6.67 2.24 6.71
C ILE A 71 6.01 1.35 5.66
N ARG A 72 5.03 1.88 4.91
CA ARG A 72 4.38 1.12 3.83
C ARG A 72 5.37 0.73 2.74
N LYS A 73 6.20 1.68 2.28
CA LYS A 73 7.30 1.41 1.34
C LYS A 73 8.31 0.41 1.90
N ALA A 74 8.66 0.51 3.19
CA ALA A 74 9.55 -0.47 3.81
C ALA A 74 8.95 -1.88 3.79
N ARG A 75 7.67 -2.04 4.16
CA ARG A 75 7.00 -3.34 4.09
C ARG A 75 6.98 -3.92 2.67
N GLN A 76 6.71 -3.08 1.67
CA GLN A 76 6.73 -3.47 0.26
C GLN A 76 8.11 -4.01 -0.15
N ALA A 77 9.16 -3.24 0.13
CA ALA A 77 10.54 -3.64 -0.14
C ALA A 77 10.95 -4.95 0.55
N MET A 78 10.54 -5.14 1.82
CA MET A 78 10.80 -6.35 2.60
C MET A 78 10.12 -7.61 2.04
N ASN A 79 9.01 -7.44 1.32
CA ASN A 79 8.30 -8.54 0.65
C ASN A 79 8.84 -8.83 -0.76
N GLY A 80 9.91 -8.14 -1.20
CA GLY A 80 10.47 -8.30 -2.55
C GLY A 80 9.57 -7.74 -3.65
N LEU A 81 8.65 -6.84 -3.28
CA LEU A 81 7.77 -6.16 -4.21
C LEU A 81 8.53 -4.89 -4.68
N GLY A 82 8.95 -4.83 -5.95
CA GLY A 82 9.80 -3.76 -6.53
C GLY A 82 9.06 -2.57 -7.17
N GLU A 83 9.68 -1.82 -8.09
CA GLU A 83 9.00 -0.73 -8.81
C GLU A 83 8.14 -1.22 -9.98
N GLU A 84 8.34 -2.46 -10.46
CA GLU A 84 7.52 -3.10 -11.52
C GLU A 84 6.16 -3.62 -11.03
N LEU A 85 5.70 -3.15 -9.87
CA LEU A 85 4.48 -3.66 -9.27
C LEU A 85 3.23 -3.08 -9.88
N VAL A 86 2.26 -3.98 -10.05
CA VAL A 86 0.88 -3.64 -10.35
C VAL A 86 0.12 -3.49 -9.04
N LEU A 87 -0.32 -2.27 -8.74
CA LEU A 87 -1.24 -1.98 -7.64
C LEU A 87 -2.68 -2.10 -8.17
N VAL A 88 -3.46 -3.00 -7.59
CA VAL A 88 -4.89 -3.13 -7.89
C VAL A 88 -5.69 -2.67 -6.67
N ILE A 89 -6.58 -1.72 -6.87
CA ILE A 89 -7.54 -1.30 -5.83
C ILE A 89 -8.92 -1.81 -6.24
N GLY A 90 -9.45 -2.75 -5.48
CA GLY A 90 -10.83 -3.21 -5.57
C GLY A 90 -11.74 -2.36 -4.69
N VAL A 91 -12.91 -2.01 -5.21
CA VAL A 91 -13.94 -1.24 -4.51
C VAL A 91 -15.29 -1.94 -4.65
N ASP A 92 -15.90 -2.29 -3.52
CA ASP A 92 -17.31 -2.69 -3.45
C ASP A 92 -18.16 -1.44 -3.20
N PRO A 93 -18.92 -0.94 -4.19
CA PRO A 93 -19.64 0.31 -4.08
C PRO A 93 -20.91 0.15 -3.23
N GLY A 94 -21.18 1.16 -2.41
CA GLY A 94 -22.38 1.24 -1.58
C GLY A 94 -22.35 2.50 -0.70
N PRO A 95 -23.30 2.63 0.23
CA PRO A 95 -23.30 3.72 1.20
C PRO A 95 -22.04 3.74 2.07
N GLU A 96 -21.47 2.57 2.39
CA GLU A 96 -20.23 2.40 3.16
C GLU A 96 -19.25 1.51 2.37
N PRO A 97 -18.58 2.06 1.34
CA PRO A 97 -17.80 1.27 0.39
C PRO A 97 -16.72 0.41 1.04
N GLY A 98 -16.60 -0.83 0.58
CA GLY A 98 -15.44 -1.69 0.90
C GLY A 98 -14.29 -1.37 -0.05
N ILE A 99 -13.06 -1.35 0.47
CA ILE A 99 -11.86 -1.07 -0.31
C ILE A 99 -10.79 -2.11 0.01
N ALA A 100 -10.16 -2.66 -1.02
CA ALA A 100 -9.03 -3.57 -0.89
C ALA A 100 -7.93 -3.17 -1.87
N ALA A 101 -6.70 -3.04 -1.37
CA ALA A 101 -5.52 -2.86 -2.20
C ALA A 101 -4.75 -4.17 -2.25
N LEU A 102 -4.39 -4.57 -3.47
CA LEU A 102 -3.60 -5.75 -3.78
C LEU A 102 -2.33 -5.33 -4.52
N SER A 103 -1.23 -6.02 -4.23
CA SER A 103 0.00 -5.93 -5.00
C SER A 103 0.44 -7.34 -5.37
N ASN A 104 0.61 -7.61 -6.67
CA ASN A 104 0.91 -8.95 -7.21
C ASN A 104 -0.07 -10.03 -6.71
N GLY A 105 -1.36 -9.71 -6.64
CA GLY A 105 -2.41 -10.62 -6.17
C GLY A 105 -2.44 -10.85 -4.65
N LEU A 106 -1.52 -10.26 -3.88
CA LEU A 106 -1.53 -10.32 -2.42
C LEU A 106 -2.26 -9.11 -1.85
N VAL A 107 -3.19 -9.35 -0.93
CA VAL A 107 -3.87 -8.27 -0.19
C VAL A 107 -2.85 -7.58 0.72
N ILE A 108 -2.61 -6.30 0.45
CA ILE A 108 -1.70 -5.46 1.25
C ILE A 108 -2.47 -4.60 2.25
N GLU A 109 -3.71 -4.24 1.91
CA GLU A 109 -4.52 -3.36 2.75
C GLU A 109 -6.00 -3.53 2.46
N THR A 110 -6.81 -3.41 3.52
CA THR A 110 -8.28 -3.38 3.42
C THR A 110 -8.84 -2.30 4.32
N ARG A 111 -9.87 -1.61 3.87
CA ARG A 111 -10.55 -0.55 4.61
C ARG A 111 -12.04 -0.58 4.30
N GLN A 112 -12.84 -0.11 5.26
CA GLN A 112 -14.24 0.23 5.01
C GLN A 112 -14.41 1.74 5.14
N ALA A 113 -14.97 2.35 4.10
CA ALA A 113 -15.27 3.77 4.05
C ALA A 113 -16.66 4.07 4.65
N GLN A 114 -16.85 5.31 5.06
CA GLN A 114 -18.12 5.78 5.63
C GLN A 114 -19.11 6.30 4.58
N ASN A 115 -18.60 6.64 3.39
CA ASN A 115 -19.31 7.20 2.24
C ASN A 115 -18.35 7.24 1.02
N PRO A 116 -18.85 7.53 -0.19
CA PRO A 116 -18.04 7.66 -1.41
C PRO A 116 -16.88 8.65 -1.32
N GLU A 117 -17.08 9.80 -0.66
CA GLU A 117 -16.03 10.82 -0.51
C GLU A 117 -14.88 10.31 0.38
N HIS A 118 -15.20 9.70 1.52
CA HIS A 118 -14.20 9.07 2.39
C HIS A 118 -13.51 7.90 1.68
N ALA A 119 -14.21 7.19 0.79
CA ALA A 119 -13.58 6.16 -0.04
C ALA A 119 -12.51 6.76 -0.96
N ALA A 120 -12.77 7.92 -1.57
CA ALA A 120 -11.78 8.64 -2.37
C ALA A 120 -10.55 9.04 -1.55
N ASP A 121 -10.74 9.58 -0.34
CA ASP A 121 -9.65 9.93 0.57
C ASP A 121 -8.76 8.72 0.90
N ILE A 122 -9.38 7.58 1.21
CA ILE A 122 -8.67 6.32 1.47
C ILE A 122 -7.88 5.88 0.22
N ILE A 123 -8.50 5.93 -0.95
CA ILE A 123 -7.87 5.54 -2.22
C ILE A 123 -6.64 6.43 -2.50
N PHE A 124 -6.74 7.74 -2.32
CA PHE A 124 -5.61 8.64 -2.48
C PHE A 124 -4.51 8.38 -1.44
N GLY A 125 -4.87 8.08 -0.19
CA GLY A 125 -3.91 7.63 0.81
C GLY A 125 -3.17 6.35 0.38
N ILE A 126 -3.88 5.41 -0.24
CA ILE A 126 -3.28 4.18 -0.79
C ILE A 126 -2.34 4.52 -1.96
N LEU A 127 -2.78 5.30 -2.94
CA LEU A 127 -1.97 5.67 -4.10
C LEU A 127 -0.69 6.42 -3.71
N ASN A 128 -0.77 7.36 -2.77
CA ASN A 128 0.39 8.16 -2.35
C ASN A 128 1.37 7.38 -1.47
N GLY A 129 0.92 6.30 -0.82
CA GLY A 129 1.74 5.57 0.15
C GLY A 129 2.43 4.30 -0.36
N TYR A 130 2.15 3.85 -1.58
CA TYR A 130 2.83 2.70 -2.21
C TYR A 130 3.53 3.14 -3.49
N SER A 131 4.71 2.56 -3.78
CA SER A 131 5.35 2.71 -5.09
C SER A 131 4.87 1.61 -6.03
N PHE A 132 4.54 1.94 -7.28
CA PHE A 132 4.07 0.98 -8.30
C PHE A 132 4.34 1.53 -9.70
N SER A 133 4.51 0.66 -10.68
CA SER A 133 4.64 1.02 -12.11
C SER A 133 3.28 1.20 -12.77
N GLN A 134 2.27 0.48 -12.28
CA GLN A 134 0.91 0.50 -12.81
C GLN A 134 -0.11 0.48 -11.68
N SER A 135 -1.19 1.23 -11.86
CA SER A 135 -2.36 1.20 -10.99
C SER A 135 -3.64 0.86 -11.76
N ILE A 136 -4.43 -0.04 -11.19
CA ILE A 136 -5.76 -0.42 -11.71
C ILE A 136 -6.79 -0.20 -10.62
N LEU A 137 -7.86 0.49 -10.96
CA LEU A 137 -9.09 0.52 -10.18
C LEU A 137 -10.04 -0.54 -10.70
N ARG A 138 -10.47 -1.46 -9.85
CA ARG A 138 -11.56 -2.39 -10.10
C ARG A 138 -12.73 -2.01 -9.22
N ILE A 139 -13.89 -1.71 -9.78
CA ILE A 139 -15.07 -1.35 -9.00
C ILE A 139 -16.26 -2.25 -9.36
N GLY A 140 -16.97 -2.73 -8.35
CA GLY A 140 -18.17 -3.55 -8.53
C GLY A 140 -19.27 -2.84 -9.31
N ASN A 141 -20.15 -3.63 -9.94
CA ASN A 141 -21.30 -3.13 -10.68
C ASN A 141 -22.58 -3.03 -9.82
N GLY A 142 -22.56 -3.51 -8.58
CA GLY A 142 -23.77 -3.69 -7.74
C GLY A 142 -24.53 -2.41 -7.36
N SER A 143 -23.85 -1.26 -7.31
CA SER A 143 -24.44 0.01 -6.86
C SER A 143 -24.10 1.17 -7.81
N PRO A 144 -24.86 1.37 -8.92
CA PRO A 144 -24.51 2.34 -9.96
C PRO A 144 -24.30 3.77 -9.47
N GLU A 145 -25.17 4.28 -8.60
CA GLU A 145 -25.07 5.65 -8.06
C GLU A 145 -23.76 5.86 -7.28
N TYR A 146 -23.47 4.97 -6.32
CA TYR A 146 -22.26 5.03 -5.51
C TYR A 146 -20.99 4.75 -6.33
N ARG A 147 -21.07 3.80 -7.27
CA ARG A 147 -19.99 3.47 -8.21
C ARG A 147 -19.62 4.69 -9.05
N ASP A 148 -20.59 5.31 -9.71
CA ASP A 148 -20.36 6.44 -10.62
C ASP A 148 -19.79 7.64 -9.86
N ARG A 149 -20.26 7.85 -8.62
CA ARG A 149 -19.69 8.88 -7.74
C ARG A 149 -18.22 8.63 -7.40
N ILE A 150 -17.86 7.39 -7.02
CA ILE A 150 -16.46 7.04 -6.73
C ILE A 150 -15.61 7.17 -8.00
N LEU A 151 -16.10 6.68 -9.14
CA LEU A 151 -15.41 6.80 -10.43
C LEU A 151 -15.14 8.26 -10.80
N GLU A 152 -16.11 9.15 -10.65
CA GLU A 152 -15.94 10.59 -10.87
C GLU A 152 -14.81 11.16 -10.02
N LEU A 153 -14.72 10.75 -8.75
CA LEU A 153 -13.74 11.28 -7.80
C LEU A 153 -12.32 10.79 -8.08
N VAL A 154 -12.13 9.50 -8.42
CA VAL A 154 -10.79 8.89 -8.39
C VAL A 154 -10.24 8.40 -9.73
N SER A 155 -11.08 8.13 -10.73
CA SER A 155 -10.68 7.39 -11.96
C SER A 155 -9.50 8.01 -12.69
N GLY A 156 -9.41 9.35 -12.71
CA GLY A 156 -8.31 10.08 -13.35
C GLY A 156 -6.92 9.88 -12.74
N ASN A 157 -6.82 9.15 -11.62
CA ASN A 157 -5.56 8.89 -10.91
C ASN A 157 -5.04 7.45 -11.13
N PHE A 158 -5.71 6.67 -11.98
CA PHE A 158 -5.35 5.30 -12.29
C PHE A 158 -4.90 5.15 -13.74
N ASN A 159 -4.02 4.20 -14.02
CA ASN A 159 -3.66 3.85 -15.39
C ASN A 159 -4.80 3.11 -16.08
N TYR A 160 -5.52 2.26 -15.33
CA TYR A 160 -6.64 1.47 -15.85
C TYR A 160 -7.81 1.50 -14.87
N VAL A 161 -9.02 1.46 -15.41
CA VAL A 161 -10.27 1.41 -14.64
C VAL A 161 -11.17 0.34 -15.24
N GLU A 162 -11.61 -0.60 -14.40
CA GLU A 162 -12.44 -1.73 -14.77
C GLU A 162 -13.70 -1.73 -13.90
N ILE A 163 -14.86 -1.86 -14.55
CA ILE A 163 -16.12 -2.16 -13.86
C ILE A 163 -16.27 -3.67 -13.88
N VAL A 164 -16.28 -4.28 -12.71
CA VAL A 164 -16.37 -5.73 -12.52
C VAL A 164 -17.84 -6.11 -12.33
N ASP A 165 -18.33 -7.02 -13.17
CA ASP A 165 -19.67 -7.57 -13.00
C ASP A 165 -19.70 -8.57 -11.83
N GLU A 166 -20.44 -8.21 -10.79
CA GLU A 166 -20.58 -9.01 -9.58
C GLU A 166 -21.75 -9.99 -9.65
N THR A 167 -22.52 -9.96 -10.76
CA THR A 167 -23.71 -10.79 -10.94
C THR A 167 -23.35 -12.27 -10.84
N GLY A 168 -23.82 -12.92 -9.78
CA GLY A 168 -23.58 -14.35 -9.51
C GLY A 168 -22.29 -14.67 -8.75
N THR A 169 -21.47 -13.69 -8.38
CA THR A 169 -20.23 -13.90 -7.60
C THR A 169 -20.32 -13.42 -6.15
N SER A 170 -21.38 -12.68 -5.79
CA SER A 170 -21.64 -12.22 -4.42
C SER A 170 -22.09 -13.38 -3.54
N LYS A 171 -21.39 -13.62 -2.41
CA LYS A 171 -21.81 -14.62 -1.43
C LYS A 171 -22.79 -13.99 -0.45
N VAL A 172 -23.84 -14.74 -0.08
CA VAL A 172 -24.83 -14.29 0.91
C VAL A 172 -24.11 -14.04 2.25
N GLY A 173 -24.21 -12.81 2.78
CA GLY A 173 -23.61 -12.41 4.06
C GLY A 173 -22.13 -12.00 3.99
N GLU A 174 -21.58 -11.82 2.79
CA GLU A 174 -20.21 -11.33 2.59
C GLU A 174 -20.10 -9.85 3.00
N GLY A 175 -19.04 -9.51 3.74
CA GLY A 175 -18.77 -8.12 4.13
C GLY A 175 -18.27 -7.30 2.94
N HIS A 176 -18.53 -6.00 2.94
CA HIS A 176 -18.10 -5.09 1.87
C HIS A 176 -16.59 -5.16 1.58
N VAL A 177 -15.78 -5.34 2.63
CA VAL A 177 -14.33 -5.52 2.49
C VAL A 177 -13.96 -6.81 1.75
N ASP A 178 -14.64 -7.92 2.06
CA ASP A 178 -14.39 -9.20 1.40
C ASP A 178 -14.80 -9.14 -0.08
N ALA A 179 -15.91 -8.47 -0.36
CA ALA A 179 -16.34 -8.18 -1.72
C ALA A 179 -15.29 -7.35 -2.48
N ALA A 180 -14.73 -6.31 -1.85
CA ALA A 180 -13.67 -5.50 -2.43
C ALA A 180 -12.40 -6.31 -2.75
N VAL A 181 -12.00 -7.25 -1.88
CA VAL A 181 -10.87 -8.16 -2.14
C VAL A 181 -11.16 -9.05 -3.36
N ARG A 182 -12.38 -9.58 -3.45
CA ARG A 182 -12.82 -10.39 -4.59
C ARG A 182 -12.80 -9.57 -5.87
N ILE A 183 -13.39 -8.38 -5.88
CA ILE A 183 -13.37 -7.44 -7.03
C ILE A 183 -11.94 -7.15 -7.48
N ALA A 184 -11.03 -6.87 -6.55
CA ALA A 184 -9.61 -6.65 -6.86
C ALA A 184 -8.96 -7.89 -7.52
N SER A 185 -9.43 -9.10 -7.21
CA SER A 185 -8.86 -10.36 -7.68
C SER A 185 -9.45 -10.87 -8.99
N THR A 186 -10.56 -10.31 -9.47
CA THR A 186 -11.36 -10.89 -10.58
C THR A 186 -10.81 -10.66 -11.98
N GLY A 187 -10.00 -9.64 -12.23
CA GLY A 187 -9.56 -9.37 -13.61
C GLY A 187 -8.48 -10.33 -14.10
N GLU A 188 -8.50 -10.62 -15.39
CA GLU A 188 -7.52 -11.50 -16.04
C GLU A 188 -6.11 -10.96 -15.82
N GLY A 189 -5.16 -11.87 -15.59
CA GLY A 189 -3.75 -11.53 -15.43
C GLY A 189 -3.28 -10.72 -16.64
N PHE A 190 -2.49 -9.67 -16.38
CA PHE A 190 -1.81 -8.94 -17.43
C PHE A 190 -0.93 -9.93 -18.19
N VAL A 191 -1.33 -10.26 -19.41
CA VAL A 191 -0.47 -10.91 -20.39
C VAL A 191 0.64 -9.93 -20.74
N GLU A 192 1.89 -10.38 -20.62
CA GLU A 192 3.12 -9.68 -21.03
C GLU A 192 3.03 -9.04 -22.41
#